data_AF-A0A0B1SSL1-F1
#
_entry.id   AF-A0A0B1SSL1-F1
#
_cell.length_a   1.000
_cell.length_b   1.000
_cell.length_c   1.000
_cell.angle_alpha   90.00
_cell.angle_beta   90.00
_cell.angle_gamma   90.00
#
_symmetry.space_group_name_H-M   'P 1'
#
loop_
_entity.id
_entity.type
_entity.pdbx_description
1 polymer ?
#
loop_
_entity_poly.entity_id
_entity_poly.type
_entity_poly.pdbx_seq_one_letter_code
_entity_poly.pdbx_strand_id
1 'polypeptide(L)'
;LTAQTLFRYLHESPRWLVQKGKTREARRVILSIARIDGGKARIDEKNLDKILKLEYERFEEMGNKSHTYWHIFRKAHLTFPLCILAFSFFSSMVANYANMFNLGNLSGSIYLNSILIGSLRYSTNLACGLLDYKFLGFGRKMAHLGCQLLVLGSLAISAVITYAGRFELLFF
;
A
#
# COMPACT_ATOMS: atom_id res chain seq x y z
N LEU A 1 -9.56 -5.33 -22.97
CA LEU A 1 -8.65 -4.81 -24.02
C LEU A 1 -7.63 -3.80 -23.49
N THR A 2 -8.01 -2.87 -22.61
CA THR A 2 -7.11 -1.84 -22.04
C THR A 2 -5.93 -2.39 -21.21
N ALA A 3 -6.11 -3.50 -20.49
CA ALA A 3 -5.04 -4.10 -19.68
C ALA A 3 -3.91 -4.73 -20.53
N GLN A 4 -4.25 -5.34 -21.67
CA GLN A 4 -3.25 -5.95 -22.56
C GLN A 4 -2.42 -4.89 -23.31
N THR A 5 -3.05 -3.76 -23.65
CA THR A 5 -2.33 -2.62 -24.23
C THR A 5 -1.39 -1.98 -23.22
N LEU A 6 -1.81 -1.83 -21.95
CA LEU A 6 -0.96 -1.31 -20.87
C LEU A 6 0.28 -2.18 -20.62
N PHE A 7 0.13 -3.51 -20.67
CA PHE A 7 1.25 -4.44 -20.47
C PHE A 7 2.37 -4.26 -21.52
N ARG A 8 2.03 -3.85 -22.75
CA ARG A 8 3.04 -3.60 -23.81
C ARG A 8 3.87 -2.34 -23.58
N TYR A 9 3.34 -1.38 -22.81
CA TYR A 9 4.05 -0.13 -22.48
C TYR A 9 4.77 -0.20 -21.13
N LEU A 10 4.53 -1.26 -20.34
CA LEU A 10 5.14 -1.43 -19.04
C LEU A 10 6.52 -2.05 -19.21
N HIS A 11 7.57 -1.25 -19.04
CA HIS A 11 8.92 -1.79 -18.93
C HIS A 11 9.02 -2.69 -17.70
N GLU A 12 9.72 -3.81 -17.84
CA GLU A 12 9.99 -4.70 -16.71
C GLU A 12 10.72 -3.96 -15.59
N SER A 13 10.47 -4.38 -14.35
CA SER A 13 11.04 -3.72 -13.17
C SER A 13 12.58 -3.70 -13.26
N PRO A 14 13.23 -2.53 -13.14
CA PRO A 14 14.69 -2.43 -13.14
C PRO A 14 15.36 -3.37 -12.15
N ARG A 15 14.74 -3.59 -10.98
CA ARG A 15 15.24 -4.51 -9.95
C ARG A 15 15.26 -5.96 -10.41
N TRP A 16 14.23 -6.40 -11.14
CA TRP A 16 14.18 -7.74 -11.68
C TRP A 16 15.24 -7.95 -12.77
N LEU A 17 15.43 -6.95 -13.63
CA LEU A 17 16.47 -6.97 -14.66
C LEU A 17 17.87 -7.06 -14.06
N VAL A 18 18.14 -6.34 -12.96
CA VAL A 18 19.39 -6.46 -12.20
C VAL A 18 19.55 -7.87 -11.66
N GLN A 19 18.55 -8.44 -10.98
CA GLN A 19 18.61 -9.80 -10.41
C GLN A 19 18.86 -10.90 -11.43
N LYS A 20 18.42 -10.71 -12.68
CA LYS A 20 18.65 -11.66 -13.79
C LYS A 20 19.98 -11.44 -14.52
N GLY A 21 20.82 -10.52 -14.06
CA GLY A 21 22.09 -10.19 -14.70
C GLY A 21 21.96 -9.32 -15.96
N LYS A 22 20.74 -8.86 -16.29
CA LYS A 22 20.46 -8.00 -17.45
C LYS A 22 20.72 -6.52 -17.13
N THR A 23 21.91 -6.21 -16.63
CA THR A 23 22.31 -4.88 -16.15
C THR A 23 22.23 -3.79 -17.23
N ARG A 24 22.53 -4.12 -18.49
CA ARG A 24 22.40 -3.20 -19.63
C ARG A 24 20.96 -2.78 -19.91
N GLU A 25 20.02 -3.72 -19.78
CA GLU A 25 18.59 -3.46 -19.97
C GLU A 25 18.04 -2.66 -18.79
N ALA A 26 18.45 -3.00 -17.57
CA ALA A 26 18.12 -2.24 -16.36
C ALA A 26 18.55 -0.77 -16.46
N ARG A 27 19.77 -0.51 -16.96
CA ARG A 27 20.27 0.85 -17.21
C ARG A 27 19.37 1.63 -18.16
N ARG A 28 18.95 1.00 -19.27
CA ARG A 28 18.07 1.64 -20.26
C ARG A 28 16.73 2.02 -19.65
N VAL A 29 16.13 1.13 -18.86
CA VAL A 29 14.85 1.39 -18.19
C VAL A 29 14.98 2.47 -17.11
N ILE A 30 16.07 2.47 -16.32
CA ILE A 30 16.30 3.52 -15.31
C ILE A 30 16.45 4.90 -15.96
N LEU A 31 17.19 4.99 -17.06
CA LEU A 31 17.35 6.25 -17.79
C LEU A 31 16.07 6.69 -18.49
N SER A 32 15.25 5.77 -19.02
CA SER A 32 13.95 6.14 -19.61
C SER A 32 12.99 6.67 -18.54
N ILE A 33 12.96 6.05 -17.36
CA ILE A 33 12.18 6.53 -16.21
C ILE A 33 12.68 7.91 -15.76
N ALA A 34 14.00 8.12 -15.64
CA ALA A 34 14.57 9.40 -15.24
C ALA A 34 14.26 10.54 -16.22
N ARG A 35 14.18 10.22 -17.53
CA ARG A 35 13.74 11.18 -18.56
C ARG A 35 12.26 11.53 -18.43
N ILE A 36 11.41 10.54 -18.14
CA ILE A 36 9.97 10.75 -17.92
C ILE A 36 9.73 11.57 -16.64
N ASP A 37 10.52 11.35 -15.60
CA ASP A 37 10.45 12.05 -14.31
C ASP A 37 11.10 13.46 -14.33
N GLY A 38 11.54 13.93 -15.50
CA GLY A 38 12.07 15.29 -15.68
C GLY A 38 13.36 15.58 -14.91
N GLY A 39 14.17 14.56 -14.60
CA GLY A 39 15.45 14.74 -13.91
C GLY A 39 15.34 15.03 -12.41
N LYS A 40 14.18 14.82 -11.78
CA LYS A 40 14.04 14.89 -10.31
C LYS A 40 14.96 13.89 -9.60
N ALA A 41 15.13 12.71 -10.18
CA ALA A 41 16.19 11.79 -9.80
C ALA A 41 17.52 12.28 -10.39
N ARG A 42 18.39 12.89 -9.57
CA ARG A 42 19.79 13.15 -9.93
C ARG A 42 20.54 11.82 -10.05
N ILE A 43 20.36 11.13 -11.17
CA ILE A 43 21.05 9.87 -11.45
C ILE A 43 22.42 10.20 -12.05
N ASP A 44 23.47 9.81 -11.35
CA ASP A 44 24.82 9.89 -11.88
C ASP A 44 25.04 8.77 -12.90
N GLU A 45 24.83 9.10 -14.17
CA GLU A 45 24.96 8.16 -15.29
C GLU A 45 26.35 7.50 -15.37
N LYS A 46 27.39 8.15 -14.85
CA LYS A 46 28.77 7.64 -14.87
C LYS A 46 29.01 6.57 -13.82
N ASN A 47 28.30 6.65 -12.69
CA ASN A 47 28.40 5.68 -11.60
C ASN A 47 27.28 4.62 -11.62
N LEU A 48 26.23 4.82 -12.42
CA LEU A 48 25.10 3.90 -12.54
C LEU A 48 25.55 2.46 -12.89
N ASP A 49 26.50 2.31 -13.81
CA ASP A 49 26.99 0.97 -14.20
C ASP A 49 27.75 0.27 -13.07
N LYS A 50 28.46 1.03 -12.22
CA LYS A 50 29.13 0.47 -11.03
C LYS A 50 28.10 0.07 -9.97
N ILE A 51 27.10 0.90 -9.74
CA ILE A 51 26.02 0.63 -8.77
C ILE A 51 25.22 -0.61 -9.18
N LEU A 52 24.87 -0.74 -10.46
CA LEU A 52 24.14 -1.91 -10.97
C LEU A 52 24.94 -3.21 -10.84
N LYS A 53 26.26 -3.15 -11.04
CA LYS A 53 27.16 -4.31 -10.83
C LYS A 53 27.26 -4.68 -9.35
N LEU A 54 27.47 -3.70 -8.47
CA LEU A 54 27.51 -3.93 -7.02
C LEU A 54 26.19 -4.50 -6.48
N GLU A 55 25.05 -4.01 -6.97
CA GLU A 55 23.75 -4.59 -6.62
C GLU A 55 23.60 -6.01 -7.13
N TYR A 56 24.02 -6.29 -8.37
CA TYR A 56 23.99 -7.65 -8.93
C TYR A 56 24.83 -8.62 -8.10
N GLU A 57 26.08 -8.28 -7.80
CA GLU A 57 26.99 -9.10 -6.97
C GLU A 57 26.39 -9.35 -5.58
N ARG A 58 25.82 -8.31 -4.96
CA ARG A 58 25.11 -8.45 -3.68
C ARG A 58 23.90 -9.38 -3.78
N PHE A 59 23.12 -9.30 -4.85
CA PHE A 59 21.98 -10.19 -5.08
C PHE A 59 22.42 -11.62 -5.36
N GLU A 60 23.54 -11.83 -6.03
CA GLU A 60 24.12 -13.15 -6.31
C GLU A 60 24.60 -13.80 -5.00
N GLU A 61 25.32 -13.06 -4.15
CA GLU A 61 25.73 -13.52 -2.81
C GLU A 61 24.53 -13.86 -1.90
N MET A 62 23.46 -13.06 -1.96
CA MET A 62 22.23 -13.34 -1.21
C MET A 62 21.39 -14.45 -1.83
N GLY A 63 21.37 -14.58 -3.16
CA GLY A 63 20.58 -15.57 -3.91
C GLY A 63 21.17 -16.97 -3.84
N ASN A 64 22.49 -17.09 -3.64
CA ASN A 64 23.15 -18.37 -3.39
C ASN A 64 22.81 -18.96 -2.01
N LYS A 65 22.18 -18.16 -1.12
CA LYS A 65 21.53 -18.65 0.09
C LYS A 65 20.09 -18.98 -0.26
N SER A 66 19.73 -20.26 -0.21
CA SER A 66 18.35 -20.71 -0.37
C SER A 66 17.51 -20.19 0.80
N HIS A 67 16.98 -18.98 0.63
CA HIS A 67 16.10 -18.35 1.61
C HIS A 67 14.72 -19.01 1.56
N THR A 68 14.56 -20.09 2.30
CA THR A 68 13.28 -20.76 2.51
C THR A 68 12.32 -19.82 3.25
N TYR A 69 11.02 -19.86 2.94
CA TYR A 69 9.95 -19.06 3.58
C TYR A 69 9.99 -19.08 5.11
N TRP A 70 10.43 -20.19 5.70
CA TRP A 70 10.64 -20.35 7.15
C TRP A 70 11.68 -19.39 7.75
N HIS A 71 12.66 -18.95 6.97
CA HIS A 71 13.68 -18.00 7.42
C HIS A 71 13.10 -16.60 7.67
N ILE A 72 11.96 -16.27 7.07
CA ILE A 72 11.27 -14.99 7.29
C ILE A 72 10.75 -14.93 8.73
N PHE A 73 10.10 -16.00 9.20
CA PHE A 73 9.58 -16.09 10.56
C PHE A 73 10.66 -16.12 11.65
N ARG A 74 11.86 -16.64 11.31
CA ARG A 74 13.01 -16.68 12.20
C ARG A 74 13.62 -15.30 12.47
N LYS A 75 13.41 -14.33 11.59
CA LYS A 75 13.95 -12.97 11.72
C LYS A 75 12.89 -12.03 12.27
N ALA A 76 12.91 -11.76 13.57
CA ALA A 76 11.92 -10.92 14.28
C ALA A 76 11.67 -9.55 13.62
N HIS A 77 12.70 -8.94 13.03
CA HIS A 77 12.59 -7.68 12.29
C HIS A 77 11.69 -7.75 11.04
N LEU A 78 11.51 -8.93 10.44
CA LEU A 78 10.60 -9.14 9.30
C LEU A 78 9.23 -9.64 9.77
N THR A 79 9.20 -10.48 10.81
CA THR A 79 7.97 -11.04 11.35
C THR A 79 7.06 -9.97 11.95
N PHE A 80 7.61 -9.01 12.70
CA PHE A 80 6.79 -8.01 13.38
C PHE A 80 5.98 -7.10 12.42
N PRO A 81 6.59 -6.49 11.38
CA PRO A 81 5.82 -5.76 10.36
C PRO A 81 4.82 -6.65 9.62
N LEU A 82 5.14 -7.92 9.37
CA LEU A 82 4.23 -8.86 8.71
C LEU A 82 3.01 -9.16 9.58
N CYS A 83 3.19 -9.41 10.87
CA CYS A 83 2.10 -9.62 11.82
C CYS A 83 1.21 -8.39 11.93
N ILE A 84 1.79 -7.19 12.01
CA ILE A 84 1.02 -5.94 12.01
C ILE A 84 0.20 -5.82 10.72
N LEU A 85 0.81 -6.06 9.56
CA LEU A 85 0.11 -5.97 8.28
C LEU A 85 -1.02 -7.00 8.18
N ALA A 86 -0.77 -8.24 8.61
CA ALA A 86 -1.77 -9.31 8.63
C ALA A 86 -2.93 -8.98 9.57
N PHE A 87 -2.65 -8.47 10.77
CA PHE A 87 -3.67 -8.05 11.73
C PHE A 87 -4.48 -6.86 11.21
N SER A 88 -3.83 -5.85 10.63
CA SER A 88 -4.49 -4.71 10.00
C SER A 88 -5.41 -5.15 8.86
N PHE A 89 -4.96 -6.10 8.03
CA PHE A 89 -5.77 -6.65 6.95
C PHE A 89 -6.98 -7.43 7.49
N PHE A 90 -6.76 -8.29 8.49
CA PHE A 90 -7.82 -9.03 9.15
C PHE A 90 -8.88 -8.09 9.77
N SER A 91 -8.45 -7.09 10.54
CA SER A 91 -9.33 -6.08 11.13
C SER A 91 -10.13 -5.33 10.06
N SER A 92 -9.49 -4.96 8.95
CA SER A 92 -10.15 -4.29 7.82
C SER A 92 -11.21 -5.17 7.15
N MET A 93 -10.96 -6.48 7.03
CA MET A 93 -11.94 -7.43 6.50
C MET A 93 -13.14 -7.56 7.43
N VAL A 94 -12.91 -7.72 8.74
CA VAL A 94 -13.99 -7.80 9.73
C VAL A 94 -14.86 -6.54 9.69
N ALA A 95 -14.26 -5.34 9.66
CA ALA A 95 -15.01 -4.09 9.54
C ALA A 95 -15.81 -3.99 8.23
N ASN A 96 -15.25 -4.46 7.12
CA ASN A 96 -15.93 -4.46 5.83
C ASN A 96 -17.14 -5.42 5.83
N TYR A 97 -16.98 -6.63 6.39
CA TYR A 97 -18.10 -7.56 6.56
C TYR A 97 -19.16 -7.04 7.54
N ALA A 98 -18.75 -6.43 8.66
CA ALA A 98 -19.69 -5.82 9.59
C ALA A 98 -20.52 -4.73 8.92
N ASN A 99 -19.90 -3.89 8.09
CA ASN A 99 -20.61 -2.91 7.27
C ASN A 99 -21.57 -3.59 6.29
N MET A 100 -21.13 -4.65 5.60
CA MET A 100 -21.96 -5.43 4.67
C MET A 100 -23.21 -6.01 5.33
N PHE A 101 -23.10 -6.54 6.55
CA PHE A 101 -24.24 -7.05 7.30
C PHE A 101 -25.13 -5.93 7.86
N ASN A 102 -24.56 -4.79 8.24
CA ASN A 102 -25.32 -3.67 8.78
C ASN A 102 -26.04 -2.85 7.69
N LEU A 103 -25.64 -2.96 6.41
CA LEU A 103 -26.27 -2.25 5.29
C LEU A 103 -27.79 -2.45 5.20
N GLY A 104 -28.30 -3.61 5.63
CA GLY A 104 -29.73 -3.92 5.65
C GLY A 104 -30.50 -3.21 6.77
N ASN A 105 -29.81 -2.78 7.83
CA ASN A 105 -30.40 -2.09 8.98
C ASN A 105 -30.26 -0.56 8.89
N LEU A 106 -29.48 -0.03 7.92
CA LEU A 106 -29.46 1.41 7.66
C LEU A 106 -30.78 1.85 7.01
N SER A 107 -31.36 2.93 7.54
CA SER A 107 -32.54 3.57 6.95
C SER A 107 -32.27 3.97 5.48
N GLY A 108 -33.12 3.52 4.56
CA GLY A 108 -32.99 3.77 3.11
C GLY A 108 -33.07 2.48 2.28
N SER A 109 -32.80 2.60 0.97
CA SER A 109 -32.71 1.42 0.10
C SER A 109 -31.29 0.82 0.15
N ILE A 110 -31.21 -0.51 0.21
CA ILE A 110 -29.95 -1.26 0.24
C ILE A 110 -29.06 -0.88 -0.96
N TYR A 111 -29.68 -0.62 -2.12
CA TYR A 111 -28.99 -0.22 -3.35
C TYR A 111 -28.30 1.15 -3.22
N LEU A 112 -28.98 2.17 -2.67
CA LEU A 112 -28.39 3.50 -2.47
C LEU A 112 -27.23 3.46 -1.47
N ASN A 113 -27.40 2.73 -0.36
CA ASN A 113 -26.35 2.56 0.65
C ASN A 113 -25.11 1.85 0.07
N SER A 114 -25.33 0.83 -0.77
CA SER A 114 -24.25 0.11 -1.46
C SER A 114 -23.47 1.01 -2.43
N ILE A 115 -24.18 1.83 -3.22
CA ILE A 115 -23.56 2.77 -4.15
C ILE A 115 -22.75 3.82 -3.39
N LEU A 116 -23.27 4.35 -2.30
CA LEU A 116 -22.62 5.38 -1.49
C LEU A 116 -21.31 4.85 -0.87
N ILE A 117 -21.34 3.66 -0.28
CA ILE A 117 -20.17 3.01 0.33
C ILE A 117 -19.13 2.66 -0.73
N GLY A 118 -19.57 2.13 -1.89
CA GLY A 118 -18.70 1.85 -3.02
C GLY A 118 -18.02 3.12 -3.54
N SER A 119 -18.78 4.20 -3.73
CA SER A 119 -18.28 5.50 -4.19
C SER A 119 -17.25 6.07 -3.22
N LEU A 120 -17.55 6.08 -1.91
CA LEU A 120 -16.63 6.56 -0.88
C LEU A 120 -15.31 5.78 -0.88
N ARG A 121 -15.37 4.46 -1.09
CA ARG A 121 -14.16 3.63 -1.16
C ARG A 121 -13.30 4.01 -2.36
N TYR A 122 -13.90 4.20 -3.53
CA TYR A 122 -13.17 4.61 -4.73
C TYR A 122 -12.60 6.01 -4.62
N SER A 123 -13.38 6.98 -4.15
CA SER A 123 -12.93 8.37 -3.99
C SER A 123 -11.77 8.48 -2.99
N THR A 124 -11.83 7.72 -1.89
CA THR A 124 -10.76 7.72 -0.87
C THR A 124 -9.45 7.14 -1.43
N ASN A 125 -9.51 6.02 -2.16
CA ASN A 125 -8.31 5.45 -2.79
C ASN A 125 -7.70 6.38 -3.83
N LEU A 126 -8.54 7.05 -4.64
CA LEU A 126 -8.08 8.02 -5.62
C LEU A 126 -7.43 9.23 -4.94
N ALA A 127 -8.05 9.76 -3.88
CA ALA A 127 -7.49 10.86 -3.10
C ALA A 127 -6.14 10.50 -2.47
N CYS A 128 -6.02 9.30 -1.88
CA CYS A 128 -4.73 8.81 -1.36
C CYS A 128 -3.67 8.70 -2.45
N GLY A 129 -4.00 8.16 -3.63
CA GLY A 129 -3.07 8.07 -4.76
C GLY A 129 -2.62 9.43 -5.28
N LEU A 130 -3.54 10.41 -5.36
CA LEU A 130 -3.21 11.79 -5.76
C LEU A 130 -2.35 12.50 -4.71
N LEU A 131 -2.59 12.27 -3.42
CA LEU A 131 -1.79 12.83 -2.34
C LEU A 131 -0.36 12.26 -2.34
N ASP A 132 -0.21 10.95 -2.56
CA ASP A 132 1.09 10.28 -2.68
C ASP A 132 1.88 10.80 -3.90
N TYR A 133 1.20 11.03 -5.03
CA TYR A 133 1.82 11.63 -6.22
C TYR A 133 2.25 13.09 -6.00
N LYS A 134 1.42 13.88 -5.30
CA LYS A 134 1.66 15.32 -5.13
C LYS A 134 2.69 15.62 -4.03
N PHE A 135 2.74 14.81 -2.98
CA PHE A 135 3.64 15.00 -1.85
C PHE A 135 4.66 13.86 -1.82
N LEU A 136 5.84 14.07 -2.42
CA LEU A 136 6.97 13.13 -2.36
C LEU A 136 7.40 12.76 -0.92
N GLY A 137 7.03 13.59 0.08
CA GLY A 137 7.30 13.35 1.51
C GLY A 137 6.20 12.58 2.24
N PHE A 138 5.05 12.29 1.60
CA PHE A 138 3.94 11.56 2.22
C PHE A 138 4.23 10.06 2.20
N GLY A 139 5.21 9.64 3.00
CA GLY A 139 5.65 8.25 3.01
C GLY A 139 4.52 7.27 3.37
N ARG A 140 4.61 6.04 2.86
CA ARG A 140 3.69 4.91 3.08
C ARG A 140 3.28 4.70 4.55
N LYS A 141 4.16 5.04 5.50
CA LYS A 141 3.90 4.98 6.95
C LYS A 141 2.89 6.02 7.43
N MET A 142 2.94 7.24 6.90
CA MET A 142 2.04 8.34 7.28
C MET A 142 0.63 8.12 6.74
N ALA A 143 0.51 7.60 5.51
CA ALA A 143 -0.79 7.19 4.97
C ALA A 143 -1.43 6.08 5.82
N HIS A 144 -0.66 5.06 6.20
CA HIS A 144 -1.17 3.97 7.05
C HIS A 144 -1.57 4.48 8.45
N LEU A 145 -0.74 5.32 9.06
CA LEU A 145 -1.02 5.93 10.37
C LEU A 145 -2.26 6.83 10.33
N GLY A 146 -2.39 7.66 9.29
CA GLY A 146 -3.56 8.52 9.11
C GLY A 146 -4.86 7.73 8.99
N CYS A 147 -4.87 6.67 8.19
CA CYS A 147 -6.03 5.78 8.09
C CYS A 147 -6.36 5.12 9.45
N GLN A 148 -5.37 4.64 10.19
CA GLN A 148 -5.59 4.02 11.50
C GLN A 148 -6.13 5.02 12.53
N LEU A 149 -5.64 6.27 12.53
CA LEU A 149 -6.14 7.33 13.41
C LEU A 149 -7.58 7.71 13.09
N LEU A 150 -7.96 7.77 11.81
CA LEU A 150 -9.34 8.02 11.41
C LEU A 150 -10.29 6.91 11.90
N VAL A 151 -9.88 5.64 11.76
CA VAL A 151 -10.67 4.51 12.26
C VAL A 151 -10.81 4.57 13.78
N LEU A 152 -9.72 4.80 14.51
CA LEU A 152 -9.76 4.96 15.98
C LEU A 152 -10.64 6.13 16.41
N GLY A 153 -10.57 7.27 15.71
CA GLY A 153 -11.44 8.42 15.95
C GLY A 153 -12.91 8.09 15.75
N SER A 154 -13.26 7.39 14.67
CA SER A 154 -14.65 6.98 14.41
C SER A 154 -15.22 6.03 15.46
N LEU A 155 -14.38 5.11 15.98
CA LEU A 155 -14.76 4.20 17.06
C LEU A 155 -14.92 4.94 18.39
N ALA A 156 -14.04 5.89 18.69
CA ALA A 156 -14.13 6.71 19.90
C ALA A 156 -15.42 7.56 19.90
N ILE A 157 -15.77 8.17 18.77
CA ILE A 157 -17.03 8.93 18.63
C ILE A 157 -18.25 8.02 18.83
N SER A 158 -18.24 6.84 18.22
CA SER A 158 -19.33 5.86 18.37
C SER A 158 -19.49 5.39 19.82
N ALA A 159 -18.37 5.18 20.52
CA ALA A 159 -18.38 4.85 21.94
C ALA A 159 -18.96 6.00 22.77
N VAL A 160 -18.52 7.24 22.54
CA VAL A 160 -19.04 8.44 23.23
C VAL A 160 -20.56 8.58 23.04
N ILE A 161 -21.07 8.41 21.81
CA ILE A 161 -22.52 8.46 21.54
C ILE A 161 -23.26 7.36 22.31
N THR A 162 -22.70 6.15 22.36
CA THR A 162 -23.32 5.03 23.09
C THR A 162 -23.32 5.28 24.61
N TYR A 163 -22.25 5.84 25.16
CA TYR A 163 -22.16 6.19 26.58
C TYR A 163 -23.08 7.37 26.93
N ALA A 164 -23.19 8.38 26.08
CA ALA A 164 -24.09 9.52 26.26
C ALA A 164 -25.57 9.08 26.18
N GLY A 165 -25.94 8.27 25.18
CA GLY A 165 -27.31 7.74 25.05
C GLY A 165 -27.68 6.79 26.19
N ARG A 166 -26.72 6.04 26.74
CA ARG A 166 -26.92 5.19 27.92
C ARG A 166 -27.02 6.00 29.21
N PHE A 167 -26.42 7.19 29.27
CA PHE A 167 -26.57 8.11 30.39
C PHE A 167 -27.96 8.77 30.43
N GLU A 168 -28.52 9.11 29.26
CA GLU A 168 -29.90 9.62 29.19
C GLU A 168 -30.96 8.56 29.55
N LEU A 169 -30.74 7.29 29.19
CA LEU A 169 -31.62 6.17 29.57
C LEU A 169 -31.55 5.77 31.05
N LEU A 170 -30.52 6.20 31.79
CA LEU A 170 -30.38 5.94 33.24
C LEU A 170 -30.97 7.08 34.09
N PHE A 171 -31.32 8.21 33.48
CA PHE A 171 -31.84 9.40 34.14
C PHE A 171 -33.36 9.61 33.93
N PHE A 172 -34.02 8.65 33.27
CA PHE A 172 -35.47 8.55 33.08
C PHE A 172 -35.96 7.21 33.62
#